data_AF-A0A956QYV0-F1
#
_entry.id   AF-A0A956QYV0-F1
#
_cell.length_a   1.000
_cell.length_b   1.000
_cell.length_c   1.000
_cell.angle_alpha   90.00
_cell.angle_beta   90.00
_cell.angle_gamma   90.00
#
_symmetry.space_group_name_H-M   'P 1'
#
loop_
_entity.id
_entity.type
_entity.pdbx_description
1 polymer ?
#
loop_
_entity_poly.entity_id
_entity_poly.type
_entity_poly.pdbx_seq_one_letter_code
_entity_poly.pdbx_strand_id
1 'polypeptide(L)'
;MALLEGREMTPNFAIRLKLGVILVFAVPVLCRIAWLLVFNQFNPINGEYERALGNGFNLVRTNGSEVVICGLDHEIQGGNVQRYFSDKQMVTGFNTRIHGDESECTKDGYFVLNTTTGEYVDELSRPSWLERLKAAGVSEPELKEPPFGYWDSFWRL
;
A
#
# COMPACT_ATOMS: atom_id res chain seq x y z
N MET A 1 -68.46 21.71 20.14
CA MET A 1 -67.62 20.59 20.60
C MET A 1 -67.87 19.42 19.67
N ALA A 2 -66.95 19.12 18.75
CA ALA A 2 -67.05 17.94 17.89
C ALA A 2 -66.33 16.78 18.61
N LEU A 3 -67.10 15.75 18.96
CA LEU A 3 -66.59 14.49 19.51
C LEU A 3 -65.88 13.74 18.38
N LEU A 4 -64.56 13.63 18.46
CA LEU A 4 -63.78 12.74 17.59
C LEU A 4 -64.07 11.30 18.02
N GLU A 5 -64.94 10.62 17.27
CA GLU A 5 -65.21 9.21 17.44
C GLU A 5 -63.93 8.38 17.22
N GLY A 6 -63.55 7.63 18.25
CA GLY A 6 -62.41 6.73 18.22
C GLY A 6 -62.66 5.58 17.26
N ARG A 7 -62.15 5.68 16.03
CA ARG A 7 -62.13 4.53 15.11
C ARG A 7 -61.18 3.48 15.65
N GLU A 8 -61.74 2.35 16.09
CA GLU A 8 -60.97 1.17 16.46
C GLU A 8 -60.13 0.70 15.27
N MET A 9 -58.83 0.60 15.50
CA MET A 9 -57.85 0.25 14.49
C MET A 9 -57.94 -1.25 14.22
N THR A 10 -58.37 -1.65 13.02
CA THR A 10 -58.50 -3.07 12.68
C THR A 10 -57.14 -3.79 12.84
N PRO A 11 -57.12 -5.05 13.34
CA PRO A 11 -55.87 -5.76 13.62
C PRO A 11 -54.96 -5.87 12.38
N ASN A 12 -55.55 -5.93 11.18
CA ASN A 12 -54.84 -5.93 9.91
C ASN A 12 -54.08 -4.62 9.64
N PHE A 13 -54.60 -3.48 10.07
CA PHE A 13 -53.92 -2.19 9.93
C PHE A 13 -52.74 -2.08 10.89
N ALA A 14 -52.90 -2.52 12.14
CA ALA A 14 -51.82 -2.53 13.12
C ALA A 14 -50.64 -3.42 12.69
N ILE A 15 -50.93 -4.58 12.09
CA ILE A 15 -49.89 -5.49 11.55
C ILE A 15 -49.16 -4.84 10.38
N ARG A 16 -49.89 -4.23 9.43
CA ARG A 16 -49.28 -3.53 8.28
C ARG A 16 -48.40 -2.35 8.70
N LEU A 17 -48.83 -1.59 9.71
CA LEU A 17 -48.05 -0.48 10.25
C LEU A 17 -46.75 -0.96 10.90
N LYS A 18 -46.80 -2.03 11.70
CA LYS A 18 -45.61 -2.63 12.33
C LYS A 18 -44.61 -3.15 11.30
N LEU A 19 -45.09 -3.82 10.25
CA LEU A 19 -44.24 -4.31 9.15
C LEU A 19 -43.60 -3.16 8.36
N GLY A 20 -44.36 -2.09 8.10
CA GLY A 20 -43.85 -0.89 7.43
C GLY A 20 -42.74 -0.20 8.23
N VAL A 21 -42.90 -0.06 9.54
CA VAL A 21 -41.87 0.52 10.43
C VAL A 21 -40.61 -0.35 10.43
N ILE A 22 -40.74 -1.67 10.55
CA ILE A 22 -39.57 -2.57 10.55
C ILE A 22 -38.80 -2.46 9.22
N LEU A 23 -39.47 -2.43 8.08
CA LEU A 23 -38.82 -2.32 6.77
C LEU A 23 -38.03 -1.01 6.62
N VAL A 24 -38.59 0.11 7.08
CA VAL A 24 -37.93 1.44 6.98
C VAL A 24 -36.64 1.51 7.80
N PHE A 25 -36.56 0.83 8.93
CA PHE A 25 -35.36 0.84 9.79
C PHE A 25 -34.40 -0.33 9.53
N ALA A 26 -34.90 -1.52 9.21
CA ALA A 26 -34.06 -2.69 9.00
C ALA A 26 -33.28 -2.61 7.68
N VAL A 27 -33.89 -2.11 6.60
CA VAL A 27 -33.24 -2.06 5.29
C VAL A 27 -31.99 -1.16 5.28
N PRO A 28 -32.01 0.08 5.79
CA PRO A 28 -30.80 0.92 5.82
C PRO A 28 -29.70 0.34 6.71
N VAL A 29 -30.05 -0.29 7.83
CA VAL A 29 -29.10 -0.94 8.73
C VAL A 29 -28.45 -2.13 8.03
N LEU A 30 -29.24 -2.99 7.38
CA LEU A 30 -28.72 -4.12 6.61
C LEU A 30 -27.89 -3.67 5.41
N CYS A 31 -28.29 -2.62 4.70
CA CYS A 31 -27.49 -2.02 3.63
C CYS A 31 -26.17 -1.46 4.17
N ARG A 32 -26.16 -0.82 5.35
CA ARG A 32 -24.93 -0.31 5.97
C ARG A 32 -24.02 -1.44 6.45
N ILE A 33 -24.58 -2.52 6.99
CA ILE A 33 -23.81 -3.71 7.38
C ILE A 33 -23.24 -4.40 6.13
N ALA A 34 -24.05 -4.61 5.09
CA ALA A 34 -23.60 -5.17 3.82
C ALA A 34 -22.52 -4.29 3.18
N TRP A 35 -22.69 -2.97 3.18
CA TRP A 35 -21.66 -2.02 2.76
C TRP A 35 -20.40 -2.18 3.59
N LEU A 36 -20.46 -2.22 4.92
CA LEU A 36 -19.28 -2.40 5.76
C LEU A 36 -18.60 -3.75 5.54
N LEU A 37 -19.33 -4.83 5.30
CA LEU A 37 -18.76 -6.15 5.03
C LEU A 37 -18.08 -6.20 3.66
N VAL A 38 -18.74 -5.67 2.62
CA VAL A 38 -18.17 -5.55 1.28
C VAL A 38 -16.96 -4.61 1.31
N PHE A 39 -17.11 -3.42 1.88
CA PHE A 39 -16.06 -2.42 1.95
C PHE A 39 -14.91 -2.82 2.88
N ASN A 40 -15.13 -3.64 3.91
CA ASN A 40 -14.03 -4.21 4.70
C ASN A 40 -13.34 -5.40 4.01
N GLN A 41 -14.03 -6.13 3.13
CA GLN A 41 -13.36 -7.09 2.23
C GLN A 41 -12.57 -6.39 1.11
N PHE A 42 -13.01 -5.20 0.70
CA PHE A 42 -12.34 -4.38 -0.33
C PHE A 42 -11.44 -3.27 0.23
N ASN A 43 -11.40 -3.06 1.55
CA ASN A 43 -10.32 -2.35 2.21
C ASN A 43 -9.25 -3.41 2.48
N PRO A 44 -8.18 -3.49 1.68
CA PRO A 44 -6.93 -3.99 2.22
C PRO A 44 -6.56 -3.02 3.35
N ILE A 45 -7.01 -3.32 4.57
CA ILE A 45 -6.27 -2.93 5.77
C ILE A 45 -4.87 -3.48 5.49
N ASN A 46 -3.91 -2.59 5.21
CA ASN A 46 -2.54 -2.89 4.78
C ASN A 46 -2.38 -3.17 3.27
N GLY A 47 -2.79 -2.22 2.41
CA GLY A 47 -2.35 -2.18 1.01
C GLY A 47 -0.85 -1.88 0.90
N GLU A 48 -0.02 -2.82 1.36
CA GLU A 48 1.41 -2.85 1.09
C GLU A 48 1.56 -2.88 -0.44
N TYR A 49 2.04 -1.77 -0.99
CA TYR A 49 2.41 -1.74 -2.40
C TYR A 49 3.55 -2.72 -2.58
N GLU A 50 3.30 -3.81 -3.31
CA GLU A 50 4.32 -4.79 -3.67
C GLU A 50 4.55 -4.74 -5.18
N ARG A 51 5.80 -4.49 -5.59
CA ARG A 51 6.21 -4.57 -6.98
C ARG A 51 7.37 -5.53 -7.14
N ALA A 52 7.16 -6.56 -7.96
CA ALA A 52 8.23 -7.46 -8.34
C ALA A 52 9.35 -6.72 -9.07
N LEU A 53 10.57 -6.91 -8.58
CA LEU A 53 11.82 -6.44 -9.18
C LEU A 53 12.51 -7.54 -10.00
N GLY A 54 12.09 -8.81 -9.83
CA GLY A 54 12.63 -9.99 -10.51
C GLY A 54 13.37 -10.92 -9.56
N ASN A 55 13.45 -12.21 -9.91
CA ASN A 55 14.17 -13.25 -9.15
C ASN A 55 13.83 -13.31 -7.65
N GLY A 56 12.57 -13.03 -7.31
CA GLY A 56 12.06 -13.08 -5.93
C GLY A 56 12.39 -11.86 -5.07
N PHE A 57 12.94 -10.79 -5.65
CA PHE A 57 13.03 -9.50 -4.99
C PHE A 57 11.78 -8.66 -5.26
N ASN A 58 11.26 -8.04 -4.21
CA ASN A 58 10.08 -7.18 -4.29
C ASN A 58 10.36 -5.82 -3.63
N LEU A 59 9.86 -4.77 -4.25
CA LEU A 59 9.79 -3.44 -3.65
C LEU A 59 8.48 -3.37 -2.85
N VAL A 60 8.58 -3.27 -1.53
CA VAL A 60 7.44 -3.35 -0.61
C VAL A 60 7.30 -2.02 0.12
N ARG A 61 6.09 -1.47 0.15
CA ARG A 61 5.78 -0.30 1.00
C ARG A 61 5.34 -0.76 2.38
N THR A 62 6.14 -0.45 3.40
CA THR A 62 5.84 -0.68 4.81
C THR A 62 5.17 0.55 5.44
N ASN A 63 4.44 0.33 6.54
CA ASN A 63 3.89 1.34 7.47
C ASN A 63 3.67 2.77 6.91
N GLY A 64 2.91 2.90 5.83
CA GLY A 64 2.36 4.16 5.34
C GLY A 64 3.30 5.06 4.52
N SER A 65 4.63 4.97 4.63
CA SER A 65 5.53 5.86 3.86
C SER A 65 6.91 5.30 3.53
N GLU A 66 7.27 4.16 4.10
CA GLU A 66 8.58 3.55 3.87
C GLU A 66 8.48 2.58 2.71
N VAL A 67 9.49 2.57 1.86
CA VAL A 67 9.60 1.64 0.74
C VAL A 67 10.90 0.89 0.92
N VAL A 68 10.83 -0.42 1.04
CA VAL A 68 11.98 -1.30 1.27
C VAL A 68 12.10 -2.31 0.15
N ILE A 69 13.28 -2.91 0.02
CA ILE A 69 13.48 -4.06 -0.87
C ILE A 69 13.47 -5.32 -0.01
N CYS A 70 12.57 -6.25 -0.30
CA CYS A 70 12.52 -7.55 0.34
C CYS A 70 13.12 -8.60 -0.59
N GLY A 71 14.01 -9.44 -0.05
CA GLY A 71 14.55 -10.62 -0.75
C GLY A 71 13.62 -11.83 -0.68
N LEU A 72 14.11 -12.97 -1.20
CA LEU A 72 13.41 -14.26 -1.25
C LEU A 72 12.93 -14.75 0.13
N ASP A 73 13.71 -14.50 1.18
CA ASP A 73 13.41 -14.91 2.55
C ASP A 73 12.62 -13.85 3.34
N HIS A 74 12.03 -12.87 2.65
CA HIS A 74 11.38 -11.69 3.22
C HIS A 74 12.30 -10.81 4.10
N GLU A 75 13.61 -10.99 4.00
CA GLU A 75 14.59 -10.13 4.66
C GLU A 75 14.63 -8.76 3.98
N ILE A 76 14.59 -7.70 4.80
CA ILE A 76 14.71 -6.31 4.35
C ILE A 76 16.17 -6.03 3.99
N GLN A 77 16.39 -5.57 2.77
CA GLN A 77 17.69 -5.19 2.24
C GLN A 77 17.83 -3.66 2.24
N GLY A 78 18.65 -3.14 3.16
CA GLY A 78 19.01 -1.72 3.27
C GLY A 78 17.91 -0.81 3.83
N GLY A 79 17.95 0.48 3.42
CA GLY A 79 17.07 1.54 3.94
C GLY A 79 15.82 1.86 3.11
N ASN A 80 15.20 3.00 3.41
CA ASN A 80 14.00 3.51 2.73
C ASN A 80 14.37 4.01 1.33
N VAL A 81 13.91 3.31 0.30
CA VAL A 81 14.14 3.60 -1.11
C VAL A 81 13.40 4.87 -1.51
N GLN A 82 14.14 5.94 -1.75
CA GLN A 82 13.57 7.22 -2.21
C GLN A 82 13.41 7.25 -3.73
N ARG A 83 14.40 6.72 -4.44
CA ARG A 83 14.41 6.68 -5.90
C ARG A 83 15.11 5.41 -6.36
N TYR A 84 14.62 4.83 -7.44
CA TYR A 84 15.18 3.61 -7.99
C TYR A 84 15.02 3.52 -9.49
N PHE A 85 15.84 2.67 -10.08
CA PHE A 85 15.75 2.17 -11.43
C PHE A 85 15.86 0.66 -11.35
N SER A 86 15.06 -0.05 -12.13
CA SER A 86 15.06 -1.51 -12.19
C SER A 86 15.13 -1.93 -13.64
N ASP A 87 16.09 -2.79 -13.93
CA ASP A 87 16.20 -3.58 -15.15
C ASP A 87 16.26 -5.07 -14.79
N LYS A 88 16.19 -5.96 -15.79
CA LYS A 88 16.09 -7.42 -15.61
C LYS A 88 17.21 -8.01 -14.74
N GLN A 89 18.41 -7.43 -14.77
CA GLN A 89 19.59 -7.97 -14.09
C GLN A 89 20.00 -7.20 -12.84
N MET A 90 19.48 -5.98 -12.68
CA MET A 90 19.97 -5.07 -11.64
C MET A 90 18.89 -4.07 -11.22
N VAL A 91 18.81 -3.84 -9.91
CA VAL A 91 18.06 -2.74 -9.32
C VAL A 91 19.06 -1.80 -8.68
N THR A 92 18.85 -0.51 -8.84
CA THR A 92 19.76 0.49 -8.28
C THR A 92 18.99 1.72 -7.88
N GLY A 93 19.52 2.51 -6.96
CA GLY A 93 18.81 3.67 -6.50
C GLY A 93 19.52 4.41 -5.40
N PHE A 94 18.75 5.22 -4.70
CA PHE A 94 19.16 5.97 -3.53
C PHE A 94 18.25 5.60 -2.37
N ASN A 95 18.85 5.18 -1.27
CA ASN A 95 18.16 4.88 -0.03
C ASN A 95 18.49 5.96 1.02
N THR A 96 17.51 6.21 1.88
CA THR A 96 17.66 7.04 3.09
C THR A 96 17.51 6.17 4.31
N ARG A 97 18.18 6.56 5.38
CA ARG A 97 18.11 5.88 6.68
C ARG A 97 16.66 5.72 7.15
N ILE A 98 16.27 4.47 7.42
CA ILE A 98 15.08 4.17 8.24
C ILE A 98 15.47 4.51 9.68
N HIS A 99 14.69 5.35 10.35
CA HIS A 99 14.93 5.69 11.75
C HIS A 99 14.52 4.50 12.64
N GLY A 100 15.32 3.43 12.62
CA GLY A 100 15.26 2.33 13.57
C GLY A 100 16.18 2.60 14.77
N ASP A 101 15.87 1.98 15.90
CA ASP A 101 16.55 2.13 17.20
C ASP A 101 18.08 2.28 17.05
N GLU A 102 18.64 3.19 17.86
CA GLU A 102 19.92 3.90 17.75
C GLU A 102 21.21 3.07 17.59
N SER A 103 21.14 1.75 17.43
CA SER A 103 22.29 0.83 17.47
C SER A 103 22.96 0.54 16.12
N GLU A 104 22.33 0.81 14.98
CA GLU A 104 22.94 0.60 13.65
C GLU A 104 22.88 1.90 12.83
N CYS A 105 24.05 2.52 12.65
CA CYS A 105 24.22 3.75 11.89
C CYS A 105 24.26 3.44 10.37
N THR A 106 23.13 3.05 9.78
CA THR A 106 23.01 3.00 8.32
C THR A 106 23.03 4.43 7.76
N LYS A 107 23.89 4.69 6.77
CA LYS A 107 24.05 6.00 6.12
C LYS A 107 23.19 6.11 4.87
N ASP A 108 22.75 7.33 4.56
CA ASP A 108 22.15 7.64 3.27
C ASP A 108 23.16 7.37 2.14
N GLY A 109 22.70 6.74 1.07
CA GLY A 109 23.61 6.35 -0.01
C GLY A 109 22.92 5.82 -1.24
N TYR A 110 23.74 5.56 -2.25
CA TYR A 110 23.30 4.81 -3.40
C TYR A 110 23.42 3.31 -3.13
N PHE A 111 22.60 2.52 -3.80
CA PHE A 111 22.66 1.07 -3.71
C PHE A 111 22.64 0.42 -5.08
N VAL A 112 23.17 -0.79 -5.15
CA VAL A 112 23.12 -1.68 -6.30
C VAL A 112 22.74 -3.07 -5.80
N LEU A 113 21.71 -3.64 -6.41
CA LEU A 113 21.24 -5.00 -6.20
C LEU A 113 21.36 -5.75 -7.52
N ASN A 114 22.16 -6.80 -7.55
CA ASN A 114 22.16 -7.74 -8.66
C ASN A 114 21.04 -8.76 -8.45
N THR A 115 19.98 -8.70 -9.26
CA THR A 115 18.82 -9.60 -9.09
C THR A 115 19.16 -11.04 -9.41
N THR A 116 20.23 -11.31 -10.17
CA THR A 116 20.64 -12.67 -10.56
C THR A 116 21.44 -13.35 -9.48
N THR A 117 22.35 -12.63 -8.82
CA THR A 117 23.21 -13.19 -7.75
C THR A 117 22.66 -12.95 -6.36
N GLY A 118 21.74 -12.00 -6.20
CA GLY A 118 21.26 -11.52 -4.90
C GLY A 118 22.26 -10.63 -4.16
N GLU A 119 23.38 -10.24 -4.78
CA GLU A 119 24.35 -9.33 -4.17
C GLU A 119 23.73 -7.94 -3.99
N TYR A 120 23.58 -7.51 -2.75
CA TYR A 120 23.14 -6.18 -2.36
C TYR A 120 24.33 -5.38 -1.80
N VAL A 121 24.59 -4.21 -2.35
CA VAL A 121 25.58 -3.27 -1.83
C VAL A 121 24.98 -1.88 -1.74
N ASP A 122 25.00 -1.29 -0.56
CA ASP A 122 24.46 0.02 -0.25
C ASP A 122 25.52 0.96 0.35
N GLU A 123 25.06 2.10 0.88
CA GLU A 123 25.90 3.18 1.42
C GLU A 123 26.95 3.72 0.44
N LEU A 124 26.73 3.54 -0.86
CA LEU A 124 27.68 3.96 -1.88
C LEU A 124 27.63 5.47 -2.04
N SER A 125 28.81 6.08 -2.13
CA SER A 125 28.93 7.44 -2.65
C SER A 125 28.58 7.45 -4.15
N ARG A 126 28.11 8.59 -4.67
CA ARG A 126 27.77 8.73 -6.10
C ARG A 126 28.91 8.28 -7.03
N PRO A 127 30.20 8.60 -6.80
CA PRO A 127 31.29 8.09 -7.63
C PRO A 127 31.39 6.55 -7.60
N SER A 128 31.35 5.94 -6.42
CA SER A 128 31.45 4.47 -6.27
C SER A 128 30.26 3.75 -6.91
N TRP A 129 29.08 4.37 -6.82
CA TRP A 129 27.87 3.91 -7.49
C TRP A 129 28.03 3.91 -9.01
N LEU A 130 28.47 5.02 -9.60
CA LEU A 130 28.71 5.12 -11.05
C LEU A 130 29.79 4.13 -11.53
N GLU A 131 30.83 3.90 -10.73
CA GLU A 131 31.85 2.90 -11.03
C GLU A 131 31.27 1.49 -11.09
N ARG A 132 30.39 1.13 -10.14
CA ARG A 132 29.69 -0.16 -10.16
C ARG A 132 28.73 -0.30 -11.34
N LEU A 133 27.97 0.74 -11.65
CA LEU A 133 27.10 0.73 -12.84
C LEU A 133 27.91 0.51 -14.12
N LYS A 134 29.03 1.22 -14.26
CA LYS A 134 29.94 1.08 -15.39
C LYS A 134 30.55 -0.33 -15.46
N ALA A 135 30.95 -0.90 -14.33
CA ALA A 135 31.46 -2.26 -14.26
C ALA A 135 30.40 -3.31 -14.66
N ALA A 136 29.13 -3.05 -14.38
CA ALA A 136 28.00 -3.88 -14.81
C ALA A 136 27.56 -3.61 -16.26
N GLY A 137 28.20 -2.68 -16.98
CA GLY A 137 27.82 -2.32 -18.35
C GLY A 137 26.54 -1.48 -18.44
N VAL A 138 26.14 -0.82 -17.35
CA VAL A 138 24.92 0.00 -17.26
C VAL A 138 25.31 1.48 -17.28
N SER A 139 24.74 2.25 -18.21
CA SER A 139 24.86 3.71 -18.21
C SER A 139 24.11 4.32 -17.03
N GLU A 140 24.50 5.52 -16.59
CA GLU A 140 23.79 6.23 -15.50
C GLU A 140 22.28 6.32 -15.79
N PRO A 141 21.43 5.65 -14.98
CA PRO A 141 20.00 5.61 -15.24
C PRO A 141 19.28 6.81 -14.63
N GLU A 142 18.14 7.17 -15.21
CA GLU A 142 17.20 8.10 -14.58
C GLU A 142 16.46 7.39 -13.44
N LEU A 143 16.73 7.81 -12.20
CA LEU A 143 16.08 7.25 -11.01
C LEU A 143 14.68 7.83 -10.83
N LYS A 144 13.70 6.96 -10.60
CA LYS A 144 12.28 7.33 -10.41
C LYS A 144 11.86 7.09 -8.97
N GLU A 145 10.97 7.93 -8.47
CA GLU A 145 10.35 7.72 -7.16
C GLU A 145 9.47 6.45 -7.17
N PRO A 146 9.45 5.66 -6.09
CA PRO A 146 8.45 4.63 -5.91
C PRO A 146 7.04 5.25 -6.01
N PRO A 147 6.09 4.57 -6.66
CA PRO A 147 4.73 5.10 -6.75
C PRO A 147 4.10 5.15 -5.36
N PHE A 148 3.62 6.33 -4.96
CA PHE A 148 2.95 6.53 -3.68
C PHE A 148 1.50 6.01 -3.71
N GLY A 149 1.32 4.69 -3.76
CA GLY A 149 0.02 4.04 -3.62
C GLY A 149 -1.01 4.36 -4.72
N TYR A 150 -2.13 3.65 -4.70
CA TYR A 150 -3.16 3.67 -5.75
C TYR A 150 -3.75 5.08 -6.01
N TRP A 151 -3.75 5.95 -5.01
CA TRP A 151 -4.43 7.25 -5.07
C TRP A 151 -3.71 8.28 -5.95
N ASP A 152 -2.38 8.25 -6.04
CA ASP A 152 -1.62 9.24 -6.82
C ASP A 152 -1.77 9.05 -8.35
N SER A 153 -2.07 7.82 -8.77
CA SER A 153 -2.36 7.49 -10.18
C SER A 153 -3.77 7.91 -10.63
N PHE A 154 -4.71 8.12 -9.71
CA PHE A 154 -6.09 8.46 -10.03
C PHE A 154 -6.28 9.94 -10.40
N TRP A 155 -5.35 10.83 -9.99
CA TRP A 155 -5.45 12.28 -10.20
C TRP A 155 -4.48 12.85 -11.25
N ARG A 156 -3.66 12.02 -11.89
CA ARG A 156 -2.71 12.43 -12.94
C ARG A 156 -3.14 12.08 -14.37
N LEU A 157 -4.41 11.71 -14.57
CA LEU A 157 -5.07 11.56 -15.88
C LEU A 157 -6.00 12.75 -16.13
#